data_AF-A0AAJ2B5P0-F1
#
_entry.id   AF-A0AAJ2B5P0-F1
#
_cell.length_a   1.000
_cell.length_b   1.000
_cell.length_c   1.000
_cell.angle_alpha   90.00
_cell.angle_beta   90.00
_cell.angle_gamma   90.00
#
_symmetry.space_group_name_H-M   'P 1'
#
loop_
_entity.id
_entity.type
_entity.pdbx_description
1 polymer ?
#
loop_
_entity_poly.entity_id
_entity_poly.type
_entity_poly.pdbx_seq_one_letter_code
_entity_poly.pdbx_strand_id
1 'polypeptide(L)'
;MRSVVYVLVISAIGCAFFLHNNGGETVFGNLLIILPWALLGIASILIAANHTKFVTEIQIGIWAAIATSLMFFYISRDDITRQGRRLMAAIVPGHPIQLGSASSEVLIYKNAGSHFETQVRINGLDIRMLADTGATDIVLTSEDARLLGFHPEHLEYDVPVRTAAGLTNTAAVTLNYLSIGPIKRSSVPALVSQPDELEQSLLGMTFISTLKSFHMTSDELRLED
;
A
#
# COMPACT_ATOMS: atom_id res chain seq x y z
N MET A 1 -9.94 -26.73 40.56
CA MET A 1 -10.10 -25.31 40.98
C MET A 1 -8.97 -24.41 40.50
N ARG A 2 -7.68 -24.73 40.75
CA ARG A 2 -6.55 -23.85 40.36
C ARG A 2 -6.45 -23.56 38.86
N SER A 3 -6.72 -24.55 38.00
CA SER A 3 -6.71 -24.42 36.53
C SER A 3 -7.75 -23.43 35.98
N VAL A 4 -8.95 -23.38 36.58
CA VAL A 4 -10.03 -22.47 36.15
C VAL A 4 -9.69 -21.01 36.50
N VAL A 5 -9.02 -20.80 37.63
CA VAL A 5 -8.55 -19.47 38.03
C VAL A 5 -7.51 -18.96 37.04
N TYR A 6 -6.59 -19.81 36.56
CA TYR A 6 -5.61 -19.38 35.54
C TYR A 6 -6.26 -18.99 34.21
N VAL A 7 -7.27 -19.72 33.75
CA VAL A 7 -7.97 -19.39 32.50
C VAL A 7 -8.75 -18.08 32.63
N LEU A 8 -9.44 -17.86 33.75
CA LEU A 8 -10.15 -16.60 34.00
C LEU A 8 -9.18 -15.41 34.12
N VAL A 9 -8.03 -15.60 34.78
CA VAL A 9 -7.01 -14.56 34.91
C VAL A 9 -6.38 -14.24 33.55
N ILE A 10 -6.05 -15.24 32.72
CA ILE A 10 -5.50 -15.02 31.37
C ILE A 10 -6.53 -14.33 30.46
N SER A 11 -7.79 -14.75 30.52
CA SER A 11 -8.87 -14.13 29.75
C SER A 11 -9.14 -12.69 30.20
N ALA A 12 -9.09 -12.41 31.50
CA ALA A 12 -9.28 -11.07 32.05
C ALA A 12 -8.11 -10.14 31.70
N ILE A 13 -6.87 -10.64 31.75
CA ILE A 13 -5.67 -9.89 31.34
C ILE A 13 -5.72 -9.58 29.84
N GLY A 14 -6.10 -10.55 29.00
CA GLY A 14 -6.27 -10.33 27.56
C GLY A 14 -7.35 -9.29 27.25
N CYS A 15 -8.47 -9.33 27.97
CA CYS A 15 -9.55 -8.35 27.82
C CYS A 15 -9.11 -6.94 28.28
N ALA A 16 -8.38 -6.84 29.39
CA ALA A 16 -7.92 -5.55 29.94
C ALA A 16 -6.83 -4.91 29.08
N PHE A 17 -5.86 -5.68 28.58
CA PHE A 17 -4.81 -5.19 27.69
C PHE A 17 -5.39 -4.63 26.38
N PHE A 18 -6.44 -5.27 25.86
CA PHE A 18 -7.09 -4.86 24.62
C PHE A 18 -7.97 -3.61 24.79
N LEU A 19 -8.69 -3.50 25.91
CA LEU A 19 -9.46 -2.30 26.27
C LEU A 19 -8.55 -1.07 26.48
N HIS A 20 -7.32 -1.28 26.96
CA HIS A 20 -6.36 -0.20 27.15
C HIS A 20 -5.74 0.30 25.83
N ASN A 21 -5.71 -0.52 24.79
CA ASN A 21 -4.98 -0.24 23.54
C ASN A 21 -5.86 0.36 22.43
N ASN A 22 -7.19 0.27 22.52
CA ASN A 22 -8.10 0.65 21.43
C ASN A 22 -8.79 2.00 21.69
N GLY A 23 -8.05 3.08 21.49
CA GLY A 23 -8.54 4.46 21.56
C GLY A 23 -9.28 4.97 20.31
N GLY A 24 -9.88 4.12 19.45
CA GLY A 24 -10.53 4.65 18.24
C GLY A 24 -11.28 3.73 17.27
N GLU A 25 -11.36 2.41 17.48
CA GLU A 25 -12.03 1.52 16.51
C GLU A 25 -13.50 1.21 16.83
N THR A 26 -14.31 1.14 15.78
CA THR A 26 -15.77 1.05 15.82
C THR A 26 -16.31 -0.14 16.62
N VAL A 27 -17.41 0.10 17.34
CA VAL A 27 -18.08 -0.85 18.27
C VAL A 27 -18.38 -2.23 17.63
N PHE A 28 -18.60 -2.28 16.31
CA PHE A 28 -18.95 -3.50 15.58
C PHE A 28 -17.77 -4.46 15.39
N GLY A 29 -16.55 -3.94 15.14
CA GLY A 29 -15.34 -4.76 15.04
C GLY A 29 -14.90 -5.33 16.39
N ASN A 30 -15.06 -4.53 17.45
CA ASN A 30 -14.81 -4.98 18.83
C ASN A 30 -15.77 -6.11 19.25
N LEU A 31 -17.03 -6.09 18.81
CA LEU A 31 -18.01 -7.13 19.18
C LEU A 31 -17.62 -8.52 18.66
N LEU A 32 -17.11 -8.60 17.42
CA LEU A 32 -16.66 -9.84 16.79
C LEU A 32 -15.43 -10.45 17.48
N ILE A 33 -14.58 -9.62 18.08
CA ILE A 33 -13.36 -10.04 18.77
C ILE A 33 -13.64 -10.42 20.24
N ILE A 34 -14.60 -9.76 20.89
CA ILE A 34 -14.96 -10.03 22.29
C ILE A 34 -15.83 -11.28 22.43
N LEU A 35 -16.65 -11.59 21.42
CA LEU A 35 -17.56 -12.75 21.40
C LEU A 35 -16.88 -14.10 21.72
N PRO A 36 -15.76 -14.49 21.07
CA PRO A 36 -15.05 -15.73 21.37
C PRO A 36 -14.56 -15.81 22.82
N TRP A 37 -14.01 -14.72 23.36
CA TRP A 37 -13.52 -14.66 24.74
C TRP A 37 -14.66 -14.72 25.76
N ALA A 38 -15.77 -14.03 25.48
CA ALA A 38 -16.97 -14.09 26.31
C ALA A 38 -17.57 -15.51 26.34
N LEU A 39 -17.64 -16.18 25.18
CA LEU A 39 -18.11 -17.56 25.08
C LEU A 39 -17.18 -18.54 25.83
N LEU A 40 -15.86 -18.35 25.76
CA LEU A 40 -14.90 -19.14 26.53
C LEU A 40 -15.04 -18.92 28.04
N GLY A 41 -15.30 -17.68 28.47
CA GLY A 41 -15.58 -17.36 29.87
C GLY A 41 -16.88 -18.00 30.39
N ILE A 42 -17.97 -17.92 29.62
CA ILE A 42 -19.26 -18.51 29.97
C ILE A 42 -19.18 -20.04 30.02
N ALA A 43 -18.52 -20.66 29.04
CA ALA A 43 -18.28 -22.09 29.04
C ALA A 43 -17.49 -22.52 30.29
N SER A 44 -16.46 -21.75 30.67
CA SER A 44 -15.65 -22.03 31.88
C SER A 44 -16.47 -21.97 33.17
N ILE A 45 -17.44 -21.05 33.27
CA ILE A 45 -18.33 -20.91 34.44
C ILE A 45 -19.32 -22.08 34.51
N LEU A 46 -19.90 -22.49 33.37
CA LEU A 46 -20.81 -23.64 33.30
C LEU A 46 -20.09 -24.96 33.65
N ILE A 47 -18.84 -25.12 33.18
CA ILE A 47 -17.97 -26.26 33.51
C ILE A 47 -17.62 -26.29 35.01
N ALA A 48 -17.42 -25.13 35.63
CA ALA A 48 -17.14 -25.04 37.06
C ALA A 48 -18.36 -25.35 37.94
N ALA A 49 -19.57 -25.13 37.42
CA ALA A 49 -20.82 -25.32 38.15
C ALA A 49 -21.32 -26.78 38.18
N ASN A 50 -20.88 -27.65 37.25
CA ASN A 50 -21.38 -29.02 37.15
C ASN A 50 -20.26 -30.07 37.28
N HIS A 51 -20.10 -30.63 38.48
CA HIS A 51 -18.92 -31.42 38.88
C HIS A 51 -18.87 -32.89 38.42
N THR A 52 -19.78 -33.39 37.56
CA THR A 52 -19.99 -34.86 37.46
C THR A 52 -19.78 -35.55 36.11
N LYS A 53 -19.41 -34.88 35.00
CA LYS A 53 -19.00 -35.59 33.76
C LYS A 53 -17.79 -34.95 33.08
N PHE A 54 -16.60 -35.39 33.49
CA PHE A 54 -15.36 -34.63 33.31
C PHE A 54 -14.56 -34.92 32.02
N VAL A 55 -15.00 -35.81 31.11
CA VAL A 55 -14.13 -36.23 29.98
C VAL A 55 -14.72 -35.98 28.59
N THR A 56 -16.03 -36.16 28.37
CA THR A 56 -16.63 -36.05 27.03
C THR A 56 -16.90 -34.60 26.59
N GLU A 57 -17.23 -33.71 27.52
CA GLU A 57 -17.57 -32.31 27.19
C GLU A 57 -16.34 -31.46 26.84
N ILE A 58 -15.18 -31.77 27.45
CA ILE A 58 -13.91 -31.07 27.18
C ILE A 58 -13.45 -31.32 25.73
N GLN A 59 -13.71 -32.50 25.18
CA GLN A 59 -13.33 -32.83 23.81
C GLN A 59 -14.09 -31.99 22.78
N ILE A 60 -15.39 -31.75 23.00
CA ILE A 60 -16.22 -30.92 22.11
C ILE A 60 -15.75 -29.46 22.18
N GLY A 61 -15.40 -28.96 23.37
CA GLY A 61 -14.85 -27.61 23.53
C GLY A 61 -13.52 -27.40 22.80
N ILE A 62 -12.63 -28.39 22.84
CA ILE A 62 -11.35 -28.36 22.11
C ILE A 62 -11.59 -28.37 20.59
N TRP A 63 -12.45 -29.26 20.09
CA TRP A 63 -12.77 -29.30 18.67
C TRP A 63 -13.46 -28.02 18.18
N ALA A 64 -14.35 -27.43 18.98
CA ALA A 64 -14.99 -26.15 18.67
C ALA A 64 -13.98 -24.99 18.64
N ALA A 65 -13.02 -24.96 19.58
CA ALA A 65 -11.95 -23.96 19.59
C ALA A 65 -11.02 -24.11 18.37
N ILE A 66 -10.64 -25.34 18.02
CA ILE A 66 -9.83 -25.62 16.83
C ILE A 66 -10.60 -25.22 15.56
N ALA A 67 -11.86 -25.63 15.41
CA ALA A 67 -12.68 -25.28 14.26
C ALA A 67 -12.87 -23.76 14.13
N THR A 68 -13.10 -23.07 15.23
CA THR A 68 -13.20 -21.60 15.26
C THR A 68 -11.88 -20.94 14.87
N SER A 69 -10.75 -21.42 15.38
CA SER A 69 -9.42 -20.88 15.05
C SER A 69 -9.07 -21.13 13.58
N LEU A 70 -9.38 -22.30 13.04
CA LEU A 70 -9.21 -22.62 11.62
C LEU A 70 -10.14 -21.79 10.73
N MET A 71 -11.40 -21.60 11.13
CA MET A 71 -12.36 -20.77 10.41
C MET A 71 -11.92 -19.30 10.43
N PHE A 72 -11.45 -18.79 11.56
CA PHE A 72 -10.84 -17.46 11.67
C PHE A 72 -9.63 -17.34 10.74
N PHE A 73 -8.70 -18.30 10.78
CA PHE A 73 -7.53 -18.31 9.91
C PHE A 73 -7.91 -18.38 8.41
N TYR A 74 -8.93 -19.17 8.07
CA TYR A 74 -9.44 -19.29 6.71
C TYR A 74 -10.13 -18.01 6.22
N ILE A 75 -10.92 -17.35 7.08
CA ILE A 75 -11.57 -16.07 6.78
C ILE A 75 -10.53 -14.94 6.66
N SER A 76 -9.52 -14.92 7.55
CA SER A 76 -8.45 -13.92 7.56
C SER A 76 -7.30 -14.21 6.59
N ARG A 77 -7.36 -15.31 5.81
CA ARG A 77 -6.30 -15.70 4.86
C ARG A 77 -5.99 -14.59 3.84
N ASP A 78 -7.01 -13.86 3.41
CA ASP A 78 -6.88 -12.82 2.39
C ASP A 78 -6.24 -11.55 2.98
N ASP A 79 -6.36 -11.31 4.29
CA ASP A 79 -5.70 -10.19 4.98
C ASP A 79 -4.22 -10.46 5.29
N ILE A 80 -3.87 -11.70 5.61
CA ILE A 80 -2.47 -12.11 5.84
C ILE A 80 -1.65 -11.97 4.54
N THR A 81 -2.22 -12.31 3.39
CA THR A 81 -1.56 -12.14 2.08
C THR A 81 -1.49 -10.67 1.62
N ARG A 82 -2.38 -9.79 2.10
CA ARG A 82 -2.31 -8.33 1.85
C ARG A 82 -1.21 -7.68 2.68
N GLN A 83 -1.02 -8.08 3.94
CA GLN A 83 0.08 -7.59 4.78
C GLN A 83 1.45 -8.13 4.34
N GLY A 84 1.52 -9.41 3.91
CA GLY A 84 2.75 -9.99 3.37
C GLY A 84 3.27 -9.30 2.11
N ARG A 85 2.37 -8.84 1.22
CA ARG A 85 2.75 -8.06 0.03
C ARG A 85 3.26 -6.66 0.38
N ARG A 86 2.75 -6.02 1.44
CA ARG A 86 3.28 -4.75 1.96
C ARG A 86 4.67 -4.91 2.56
N LEU A 87 4.91 -6.01 3.29
CA LEU A 87 6.24 -6.34 3.81
C LEU A 87 7.25 -6.65 2.70
N MET A 88 6.83 -7.35 1.64
CA MET A 88 7.69 -7.59 0.46
C MET A 88 7.96 -6.33 -0.36
N ALA A 89 7.00 -5.40 -0.46
CA ALA A 89 7.22 -4.11 -1.09
C ALA A 89 8.10 -3.16 -0.26
N ALA A 90 8.07 -3.26 1.07
CA ALA A 90 9.04 -2.58 1.93
C ALA A 90 10.48 -3.10 1.74
N ILE A 91 10.64 -4.33 1.24
CA ILE A 91 11.95 -4.95 0.95
C ILE A 91 12.44 -4.60 -0.47
N VAL A 92 11.54 -4.25 -1.40
CA VAL A 92 11.89 -3.84 -2.77
C VAL A 92 11.33 -2.43 -3.05
N PRO A 93 12.13 -1.37 -2.80
CA PRO A 93 11.71 0.02 -3.01
C PRO A 93 11.29 0.31 -4.46
N GLY A 94 10.16 1.01 -4.63
CA GLY A 94 9.71 1.54 -5.92
C GLY A 94 8.86 0.60 -6.79
N HIS A 95 8.40 -0.54 -6.27
CA HIS A 95 7.51 -1.45 -7.02
C HIS A 95 6.02 -1.13 -6.77
N PRO A 96 5.23 -0.82 -7.82
CA PRO A 96 3.82 -0.44 -7.66
C PRO A 96 2.96 -1.64 -7.23
N ILE A 97 2.20 -1.49 -6.14
CA ILE A 97 1.25 -2.52 -5.67
C ILE A 97 -0.16 -2.15 -6.13
N GLN A 98 -0.86 -3.10 -6.77
CA GLN A 98 -2.27 -2.97 -7.10
C GLN A 98 -3.15 -3.35 -5.90
N LEU A 99 -3.92 -2.40 -5.36
CA LEU A 99 -4.91 -2.66 -4.31
C LEU A 99 -6.28 -2.97 -4.94
N GLY A 100 -6.71 -4.23 -4.86
CA GLY A 100 -8.06 -4.65 -5.22
C GLY A 100 -8.26 -4.96 -6.71
N SER A 101 -9.26 -5.81 -6.99
CA SER A 101 -9.58 -6.25 -8.35
C SER A 101 -10.58 -5.32 -9.07
N ALA A 102 -10.99 -4.22 -8.44
CA ALA A 102 -12.05 -3.32 -8.93
C ALA A 102 -11.68 -1.83 -8.97
N SER A 103 -10.58 -1.43 -8.30
CA SER A 103 -10.03 -0.07 -8.34
C SER A 103 -8.64 -0.11 -8.97
N SER A 104 -8.38 0.74 -9.96
CA SER A 104 -7.05 0.98 -10.50
C SER A 104 -6.26 1.84 -9.51
N GLU A 105 -5.97 1.27 -8.33
CA GLU A 105 -5.24 1.93 -7.27
C GLU A 105 -3.77 1.47 -7.28
N VAL A 106 -2.86 2.44 -7.20
CA VAL A 106 -1.42 2.24 -7.06
C VAL A 106 -0.94 2.89 -5.78
N LEU A 107 -0.24 2.11 -4.95
CA LEU A 107 0.47 2.62 -3.79
C LEU A 107 1.97 2.58 -4.02
N ILE A 108 2.62 3.72 -3.78
CA ILE A 108 4.07 3.94 -3.88
C ILE A 108 4.56 4.31 -2.49
N TYR A 109 5.49 3.53 -1.95
CA TYR A 109 6.15 3.87 -0.69
C TYR A 109 7.36 4.75 -0.95
N LYS A 110 7.59 5.67 -0.03
CA LYS A 110 8.79 6.49 -0.03
C LYS A 110 10.03 5.59 0.08
N ASN A 111 11.04 5.88 -0.74
CA ASN A 111 12.33 5.21 -0.61
C ASN A 111 13.02 5.64 0.70
N ALA A 112 14.15 5.05 1.08
CA ALA A 112 14.96 5.52 2.21
C ALA A 112 15.43 7.01 2.08
N GLY A 113 15.22 7.63 0.91
CA GLY A 113 15.40 9.05 0.66
C GLY A 113 14.18 9.93 0.97
N SER A 114 14.29 11.22 0.71
CA SER A 114 13.24 12.22 0.98
C SER A 114 12.13 12.29 -0.07
N HIS A 115 12.18 11.47 -1.12
CA HIS A 115 11.29 11.60 -2.29
C HIS A 115 10.59 10.29 -2.68
N PHE A 116 9.49 10.42 -3.41
CA PHE A 116 8.73 9.29 -3.95
C PHE A 116 9.24 8.94 -5.34
N GLU A 117 9.78 7.73 -5.49
CA GLU A 117 10.21 7.19 -6.79
C GLU A 117 9.29 6.05 -7.19
N THR A 118 8.99 5.96 -8.48
CA THR A 118 8.18 4.87 -9.04
C THR A 118 8.69 4.42 -10.39
N GLN A 119 8.50 3.14 -10.70
CA GLN A 119 8.71 2.62 -12.04
C GLN A 119 7.51 2.95 -12.92
N VAL A 120 7.77 3.72 -13.97
CA VAL A 120 6.79 4.10 -14.98
C VAL A 120 7.15 3.38 -16.27
N ARG A 121 6.20 2.63 -16.83
CA ARG A 121 6.40 1.97 -18.11
C ARG A 121 6.00 2.91 -19.24
N ILE A 122 6.98 3.35 -20.03
CA ILE A 122 6.81 4.26 -21.16
C ILE A 122 7.22 3.54 -22.44
N ASN A 123 6.33 3.48 -23.44
CA ASN A 123 6.58 2.80 -24.72
C ASN A 123 7.14 1.36 -24.58
N GLY A 124 6.84 0.66 -23.48
CA GLY A 124 7.29 -0.70 -23.20
C GLY A 124 8.60 -0.81 -22.38
N LEU A 125 9.26 0.30 -22.07
CA LEU A 125 10.46 0.35 -21.22
C LEU A 125 10.11 0.87 -19.83
N ASP A 126 10.75 0.31 -18.80
CA ASP A 126 10.57 0.73 -17.42
C ASP A 126 11.55 1.86 -17.08
N ILE A 127 11.04 3.07 -16.88
CA ILE A 127 11.79 4.28 -16.52
C ILE A 127 11.51 4.61 -15.06
N ARG A 128 12.56 4.89 -14.30
CA ARG A 128 12.44 5.25 -12.88
C ARG A 128 12.24 6.76 -12.77
N MET A 129 11.06 7.17 -12.32
CA MET A 129 10.71 8.59 -12.25
C MET A 129 10.46 9.03 -10.81
N LEU A 130 10.81 10.27 -10.53
CA LEU A 130 10.49 10.97 -9.30
C LEU A 130 9.07 11.54 -9.40
N ALA A 131 8.18 11.20 -8.47
CA ALA A 131 6.89 11.86 -8.38
C ALA A 131 7.07 13.26 -7.79
N ASP A 132 6.93 14.28 -8.64
CA ASP A 132 7.16 15.68 -8.29
C ASP A 132 5.88 16.50 -8.52
N THR A 133 5.16 16.79 -7.44
CA THR A 133 3.96 17.64 -7.48
C THR A 133 4.26 19.11 -7.78
N GLY A 134 5.53 19.53 -7.70
CA GLY A 134 5.98 20.86 -8.07
C GLY A 134 6.24 21.02 -9.56
N ALA A 135 6.44 19.92 -10.28
CA ALA A 135 6.60 19.91 -11.74
C ALA A 135 5.23 20.00 -12.42
N THR A 136 5.06 20.96 -13.33
CA THR A 136 3.82 21.10 -14.11
C THR A 136 3.71 19.98 -15.15
N ASP A 137 4.82 19.67 -15.83
CA ASP A 137 4.88 18.69 -16.91
C ASP A 137 5.68 17.44 -16.52
N ILE A 138 5.50 16.37 -17.30
CA ILE A 138 6.43 15.24 -17.27
C ILE A 138 7.73 15.70 -17.93
N VAL A 139 8.86 15.54 -17.24
CA VAL A 139 10.18 15.92 -17.78
C VAL A 139 11.08 14.70 -17.80
N LEU A 140 11.59 14.35 -18.98
CA LEU A 140 12.54 13.28 -19.18
C LEU A 140 13.96 13.82 -19.17
N THR A 141 14.90 13.06 -18.61
CA THR A 141 16.32 13.31 -18.83
C THR A 141 16.66 13.05 -20.30
N SER A 142 17.74 13.67 -20.79
CA SER A 142 18.24 13.40 -22.14
C SER A 142 18.62 11.92 -22.34
N GLU A 143 19.07 11.23 -21.30
CA GLU A 143 19.41 9.81 -21.32
C GLU A 143 18.15 8.94 -21.45
N ASP A 144 17.12 9.16 -20.63
CA ASP A 144 15.86 8.42 -20.69
C ASP A 144 15.13 8.67 -22.01
N ALA A 145 15.15 9.90 -22.52
CA ALA A 145 14.60 10.22 -23.83
C ALA A 145 15.29 9.41 -24.95
N ARG A 146 16.61 9.26 -24.88
CA ARG A 146 17.39 8.44 -25.83
C ARG A 146 17.01 6.96 -25.74
N LEU A 147 16.84 6.43 -24.53
CA LEU A 147 16.38 5.05 -24.33
C LEU A 147 14.99 4.81 -24.92
N LEU A 148 14.11 5.80 -24.84
CA LEU A 148 12.76 5.76 -25.40
C LEU A 148 12.71 5.95 -26.93
N GLY A 149 13.87 6.10 -27.58
CA GLY A 149 13.99 6.24 -29.03
C GLY A 149 13.84 7.67 -29.54
N PHE A 150 13.84 8.67 -28.66
CA PHE A 150 14.00 10.06 -29.06
C PHE A 150 15.49 10.35 -29.33
N HIS A 151 15.75 11.36 -30.15
CA HIS A 151 17.12 11.79 -30.49
C HIS A 151 17.34 13.20 -29.92
N PRO A 152 17.79 13.34 -28.66
CA PRO A 152 17.96 14.65 -28.01
C PRO A 152 18.75 15.65 -28.86
N GLU A 153 19.78 15.19 -29.56
CA GLU A 153 20.59 15.99 -30.48
C GLU A 153 19.83 16.63 -31.67
N HIS A 154 18.63 16.10 -32.00
CA HIS A 154 17.79 16.60 -33.10
C HIS A 154 16.51 17.27 -32.60
N LEU A 155 16.32 17.37 -31.29
CA LEU A 155 15.15 18.03 -30.71
C LEU A 155 15.34 19.56 -30.67
N GLU A 156 14.23 20.28 -30.84
CA GLU A 156 14.20 21.73 -30.69
C GLU A 156 13.94 22.09 -29.23
N TYR A 157 14.92 22.74 -28.59
CA TYR A 157 14.85 23.18 -27.20
C TYR A 157 14.34 24.63 -27.13
N ASP A 158 13.06 24.82 -27.43
CA ASP A 158 12.40 26.12 -27.57
C ASP A 158 11.33 26.39 -26.50
N VAL A 159 11.02 25.41 -25.63
CA VAL A 159 10.03 25.55 -24.56
C VAL A 159 10.71 26.01 -23.27
N PRO A 160 10.53 27.27 -22.84
CA PRO A 160 11.13 27.77 -21.61
C PRO A 160 10.39 27.23 -20.38
N VAL A 161 11.14 26.64 -19.46
CA VAL A 161 10.66 26.10 -18.18
C VAL A 161 11.44 26.74 -17.03
N ARG A 162 10.75 27.04 -15.94
CA ARG A 162 11.36 27.55 -14.72
C ARG A 162 11.54 26.40 -13.74
N THR A 163 12.80 26.13 -13.39
CA THR A 163 13.21 25.13 -12.39
C THR A 163 13.73 25.83 -11.14
N ALA A 164 14.10 25.04 -10.13
CA ALA A 164 14.79 25.56 -8.95
C ALA A 164 16.17 26.17 -9.26
N ALA A 165 16.85 25.69 -10.31
CA ALA A 165 18.14 26.22 -10.74
C ALA A 165 18.01 27.50 -11.59
N GLY A 166 16.83 27.79 -12.14
CA GLY A 166 16.58 28.98 -12.96
C GLY A 166 15.68 28.69 -14.17
N LEU A 167 15.68 29.61 -15.13
CA LEU A 167 15.05 29.39 -16.44
C LEU A 167 15.96 28.52 -17.31
N THR A 168 15.39 27.48 -17.90
CA THR A 168 16.03 26.65 -18.92
C THR A 168 15.07 26.40 -20.07
N ASN A 169 15.59 25.95 -21.21
CA ASN A 169 14.79 25.49 -22.34
C ASN A 169 14.73 23.97 -22.37
N THR A 170 13.57 23.46 -22.75
CA THR A 170 13.26 22.05 -22.90
C THR A 170 12.70 21.78 -24.29
N ALA A 171 12.72 20.53 -24.72
CA ALA A 171 12.12 20.11 -25.98
C ALA A 171 10.80 19.39 -25.76
N ALA A 172 9.77 19.73 -26.53
CA ALA A 172 8.48 19.05 -26.44
C ALA A 172 8.50 17.70 -27.16
N VAL A 173 8.02 16.66 -26.49
CA VAL A 173 7.80 15.33 -27.06
C VAL A 173 6.45 14.78 -26.63
N THR A 174 5.98 13.72 -27.31
CA THR A 174 4.75 13.02 -26.92
C THR A 174 5.06 11.56 -26.69
N LEU A 175 4.65 11.06 -25.53
CA LEU A 175 4.76 9.67 -25.16
C LEU A 175 3.55 8.92 -25.69
N ASN A 176 3.76 7.90 -26.53
CA ASN A 176 2.64 7.15 -27.12
C ASN A 176 1.84 6.42 -26.04
N TYR A 177 2.55 5.83 -25.08
CA TYR A 177 1.94 5.07 -23.99
C TYR A 177 2.75 5.23 -22.71
N LEU A 178 2.04 5.50 -21.61
CA LEU A 178 2.59 5.61 -20.27
C LEU A 178 1.69 4.81 -19.31
N SER A 179 2.27 3.99 -18.46
CA SER A 179 1.53 3.26 -17.44
C SER A 179 2.27 3.15 -16.12
N ILE A 180 1.52 3.22 -15.03
CA ILE A 180 1.99 2.96 -13.66
C ILE A 180 1.07 1.89 -13.08
N GLY A 181 1.58 0.68 -12.93
CA GLY A 181 0.75 -0.48 -12.56
C GLY A 181 -0.46 -0.65 -13.50
N PRO A 182 -1.71 -0.66 -13.00
CA PRO A 182 -2.91 -0.75 -13.82
C PRO A 182 -3.33 0.57 -14.50
N ILE A 183 -2.78 1.71 -14.09
CA ILE A 183 -3.16 3.05 -14.60
C ILE A 183 -2.46 3.27 -15.94
N LYS A 184 -3.23 3.61 -16.98
CA LYS A 184 -2.73 3.73 -18.35
C LYS A 184 -3.17 5.04 -18.98
N ARG A 185 -2.25 5.69 -19.67
CA ARG A 185 -2.50 6.90 -20.48
C ARG A 185 -1.82 6.75 -21.82
N SER A 186 -2.45 7.28 -22.86
CA SER A 186 -1.92 7.31 -24.22
C SER A 186 -1.75 8.75 -24.67
N SER A 187 -0.80 8.99 -25.58
CA SER A 187 -0.54 10.32 -26.14
C SER A 187 -0.30 11.40 -25.08
N VAL A 188 0.60 11.11 -24.14
CA VAL A 188 0.90 11.98 -23.00
C VAL A 188 1.97 13.00 -23.38
N PRO A 189 1.71 14.31 -23.27
CA PRO A 189 2.73 15.33 -23.47
C PRO A 189 3.84 15.21 -22.43
N ALA A 190 5.08 15.37 -22.88
CA ALA A 190 6.25 15.42 -22.01
C ALA A 190 7.30 16.38 -22.58
N LEU A 191 8.24 16.75 -21.73
CA LEU A 191 9.38 17.59 -22.07
C LEU A 191 10.66 16.77 -21.93
N VAL A 192 11.68 17.12 -22.70
CA VAL A 192 13.04 16.58 -22.57
C VAL A 192 13.96 17.70 -22.11
N SER A 193 14.69 17.46 -21.01
CA SER A 193 15.68 18.41 -20.50
C SER A 193 16.90 18.48 -21.42
N GLN A 194 17.67 19.57 -21.32
CA GLN A 194 19.00 19.57 -21.90
C GLN A 194 19.89 18.52 -21.20
N PRO A 195 20.96 18.05 -21.86
CA PRO A 195 21.94 17.18 -21.23
C PRO A 195 22.47 17.77 -19.92
N ASP A 196 22.62 16.90 -18.91
CA ASP A 196 23.18 17.21 -17.58
C ASP A 196 22.41 18.25 -16.73
N GLU A 197 21.24 18.73 -17.17
CA GLU A 197 20.42 19.67 -16.37
C GLU A 197 19.46 19.00 -15.38
N LEU A 198 19.14 17.72 -15.61
CA LEU A 198 18.20 16.97 -14.79
C LEU A 198 18.81 15.60 -14.47
N GLU A 199 18.96 15.30 -13.18
CA GLU A 199 19.54 14.03 -12.72
C GLU A 199 18.59 12.84 -12.90
N GLN A 200 17.28 13.07 -12.75
CA GLN A 200 16.27 12.02 -12.83
C GLN A 200 14.97 12.54 -13.45
N SER A 201 14.32 11.70 -14.26
CA SER A 201 13.04 12.02 -14.90
C SER A 201 11.95 12.29 -13.86
N LEU A 202 11.13 13.32 -14.11
CA LEU A 202 10.09 13.82 -13.21
C LEU A 202 8.70 13.48 -13.73
N LEU A 203 7.87 12.92 -12.86
CA LEU A 203 6.45 12.68 -13.09
C LEU A 203 5.66 13.86 -12.51
N GLY A 204 5.34 14.82 -13.36
CA GLY A 204 4.62 16.04 -12.99
C GLY A 204 3.09 15.95 -13.09
N MET A 205 2.48 17.12 -12.98
CA MET A 205 1.03 17.30 -12.94
C MET A 205 0.30 16.90 -14.24
N THR A 206 0.96 16.92 -15.39
CA THR A 206 0.40 16.41 -16.67
C THR A 206 -0.07 14.95 -16.57
N PHE A 207 0.55 14.12 -15.73
CA PHE A 207 0.01 12.80 -15.39
C PHE A 207 -0.94 12.86 -14.19
N ILE A 208 -0.50 13.47 -13.09
CA ILE A 208 -1.20 13.41 -11.79
C ILE A 208 -2.62 13.99 -11.88
N SER A 209 -2.82 15.07 -12.64
CA SER A 209 -4.13 15.70 -12.82
C SER A 209 -5.15 14.85 -13.59
N THR A 210 -4.68 13.80 -14.28
CA THR A 210 -5.57 12.88 -15.02
C THR A 210 -6.15 11.80 -14.13
N LEU A 211 -5.68 11.69 -12.88
CA LEU A 211 -6.12 10.68 -11.92
C LEU A 211 -7.45 11.11 -11.28
N LYS A 212 -8.26 10.13 -10.89
CA LYS A 212 -9.48 10.36 -10.12
C LYS A 212 -9.16 10.83 -8.70
N SER A 213 -8.15 10.23 -8.07
CA SER A 213 -7.66 10.68 -6.77
C SER A 213 -6.14 10.59 -6.68
N PHE A 214 -5.57 11.56 -5.95
CA PHE A 214 -4.15 11.65 -5.64
C PHE A 214 -4.02 12.02 -4.16
N HIS A 215 -3.39 11.15 -3.38
CA HIS A 215 -3.17 11.37 -1.96
C HIS A 215 -1.72 11.14 -1.60
N MET A 216 -1.07 12.17 -1.06
CA MET A 216 0.31 12.11 -0.59
C MET A 216 0.34 12.30 0.92
N THR A 217 1.04 11.40 1.60
CA THR A 217 1.33 11.46 3.04
C THR A 217 2.85 11.48 3.26
N SER A 218 3.32 11.41 4.50
CA SER A 218 4.75 11.41 4.81
C SER A 218 5.53 10.25 4.18
N ASP A 219 4.91 9.07 4.11
CA ASP A 219 5.59 7.81 3.75
C ASP A 219 4.93 7.06 2.57
N GLU A 220 3.69 7.41 2.21
CA GLU A 220 2.98 6.80 1.08
C GLU A 220 2.41 7.83 0.11
N LEU A 221 2.47 7.47 -1.17
CA LEU A 221 1.82 8.12 -2.28
C LEU A 221 0.79 7.16 -2.90
N ARG A 222 -0.46 7.59 -2.99
CA ARG A 222 -1.59 6.82 -3.49
C ARG A 222 -2.19 7.48 -4.72
N LEU A 223 -2.33 6.70 -5.78
CA LEU A 223 -2.87 7.10 -7.08
C LEU A 223 -4.09 6.23 -7.39
N GLU A 224 -5.20 6.84 -7.81
CA GLU A 224 -6.43 6.13 -8.20
C GLU A 224 -6.96 6.63 -9.54
N ASP A 225 -7.39 5.70 -10.38
CA ASP A 225 -8.12 5.95 -11.64
C ASP A 225 -9.60 5.55 -11.50
#